data_AF-R1IG68-F1
#
_entry.id   AF-R1IG68-F1
#
_cell.length_a   1.000
_cell.length_b   1.000
_cell.length_c   1.000
_cell.angle_alpha   90.00
_cell.angle_beta   90.00
_cell.angle_gamma   90.00
#
_symmetry.space_group_name_H-M   'P 1'
#
loop_
_entity.id
_entity.type
_entity.pdbx_description
1 polymer ?
#
loop_
_entity_poly.entity_id
_entity_poly.type
_entity_poly.pdbx_seq_one_letter_code
_entity_poly.pdbx_strand_id
1 'polypeptide(L)'
;MDFEFTSTNWQGSPLNVIEVDGKEAISQPYCFDITLSCPEPIDPDVFLGQGGQFLMRNGVDEPQTYHGIISETRLLAKTHGQWRIQVTLVPRLWALGLGTQSQIFLDKNVPEIITHVLTDIESNGITLTIDVSLTKEYPQHEYVCQFNESALDFVSRLMEKTGIYYFFDQKNGTDCLCIRDLSLIHESKNEAQLTYASISGLDSIEDEQEASSNKPQLIHTFTEHLQHRTVDVHLRAFDEQKPDVQSEVIHPVADKGFGKTYVYSTQFKRSEDVDHLAEICARQLACQLKQYVGKSRAIWVESGYTFALKDHFLGRLNQSYLITEVRHTAKQSTFLTHGISKNENVDTINYTNQFTCVPASVHYYSQPNTPTPQITGVLSAVIDGIGNGDSALLDEQGRYKVIMPFDLASDSKEDGKASHWIRLAQPYGGNAQGFHFPLLKGTEVLLTFEEGNPDLPVIQSTIPNAKNQNIVNDQTPYRNTLKTVSGAEIVMDDTPGNQHICLRIGGVSIEMGDIDL
;
A
#
# COMPACT_ATOMS: atom_id res chain seq x y z
N MET A 1 34.30 13.69 -8.34
CA MET A 1 33.02 13.50 -7.63
C MET A 1 33.34 13.45 -6.16
N ASP A 2 32.53 14.12 -5.37
CA ASP A 2 32.72 14.31 -3.93
C ASP A 2 31.38 14.08 -3.24
N PHE A 3 31.34 13.07 -2.37
CA PHE A 3 30.12 12.57 -1.75
C PHE A 3 30.25 12.69 -0.23
N GLU A 4 29.29 13.37 0.37
CA GLU A 4 29.31 13.70 1.80
C GLU A 4 28.05 13.14 2.48
N PHE A 5 28.20 12.76 3.74
CA PHE A 5 27.09 12.36 4.59
C PHE A 5 27.08 13.16 5.89
N THR A 6 25.91 13.63 6.29
CA THR A 6 25.70 14.27 7.59
C THR A 6 24.49 13.64 8.29
N SER A 7 24.46 13.73 9.62
CA SER A 7 23.35 13.25 10.44
C SER A 7 23.03 14.26 11.52
N THR A 8 21.76 14.37 11.92
CA THR A 8 21.28 15.39 12.88
C THR A 8 21.92 15.28 14.25
N ASN A 9 22.28 14.07 14.69
CA ASN A 9 22.92 13.84 16.00
C ASN A 9 24.45 13.78 15.92
N TRP A 10 25.02 14.02 14.74
CA TRP A 10 26.46 14.08 14.51
C TRP A 10 26.93 15.53 14.49
N GLN A 11 27.70 15.94 15.49
CA GLN A 11 28.24 17.30 15.61
C GLN A 11 29.60 17.52 14.95
N GLY A 12 30.18 16.48 14.34
CA GLY A 12 31.45 16.58 13.64
C GLY A 12 31.31 17.14 12.22
N SER A 13 32.42 17.22 11.49
CA SER A 13 32.40 17.56 10.07
C SER A 13 31.65 16.51 9.24
N PRO A 14 31.15 16.84 8.05
CA PRO A 14 30.60 15.86 7.12
C PRO A 14 31.54 14.65 6.94
N LEU A 15 30.95 13.47 6.92
CA LEU A 15 31.67 12.20 6.78
C LEU A 15 31.85 11.88 5.31
N ASN A 16 33.06 11.44 4.94
CA ASN A 16 33.37 11.07 3.57
C ASN A 16 32.69 9.74 3.20
N VAL A 17 32.04 9.71 2.04
CA VAL A 17 31.35 8.52 1.52
C VAL A 17 32.26 7.80 0.54
N ILE A 18 32.48 6.50 0.76
CA ILE A 18 33.41 5.68 -0.05
C ILE A 18 32.72 4.65 -0.93
N GLU A 19 31.50 4.25 -0.57
CA GLU A 19 30.66 3.31 -1.34
C GLU A 19 29.18 3.63 -1.13
N VAL A 20 28.40 3.52 -2.20
CA VAL A 20 26.93 3.69 -2.20
C VAL A 20 26.31 2.60 -3.06
N ASP A 21 25.29 1.92 -2.53
CA ASP A 21 24.29 1.19 -3.31
C ASP A 21 22.91 1.75 -2.96
N GLY A 22 22.21 2.28 -3.95
CA GLY A 22 20.95 2.99 -3.75
C GLY A 22 19.87 2.50 -4.70
N LYS A 23 18.62 2.47 -4.23
CA LYS A 23 17.44 2.23 -5.06
C LYS A 23 16.37 3.26 -4.74
N GLU A 24 15.76 3.83 -5.77
CA GLU A 24 14.52 4.62 -5.68
C GLU A 24 13.56 4.23 -6.80
N ALA A 25 12.25 4.31 -6.54
CA ALA A 25 11.23 4.05 -7.54
C ALA A 25 9.91 4.76 -7.20
N ILE A 26 9.11 5.04 -8.24
CA ILE A 26 7.72 5.46 -8.05
C ILE A 26 6.97 4.35 -7.29
N SER A 27 6.20 4.74 -6.28
CA SER A 27 5.46 3.89 -5.35
C SER A 27 6.32 2.95 -4.50
N GLN A 28 7.60 3.28 -4.27
CA GLN A 28 8.44 2.57 -3.30
C GLN A 28 9.27 3.55 -2.46
N PRO A 29 9.45 3.31 -1.16
CA PRO A 29 10.44 4.04 -0.37
C PRO A 29 11.84 3.82 -0.96
N TYR A 30 12.62 4.88 -1.15
CA TYR A 30 14.02 4.71 -1.53
C TYR A 30 14.85 4.14 -0.38
N CYS A 31 15.99 3.55 -0.72
CA CYS A 31 16.92 2.99 0.24
C CYS A 31 18.35 3.18 -0.28
N PHE A 32 19.22 3.78 0.52
CA PHE A 32 20.63 3.97 0.22
C PHE A 32 21.50 3.34 1.31
N ASP A 33 22.24 2.31 0.95
CA ASP A 33 23.32 1.74 1.74
C ASP A 33 24.59 2.58 1.48
N ILE A 34 25.01 3.36 2.48
CA ILE A 34 26.09 4.33 2.37
C ILE A 34 27.22 3.90 3.30
N THR A 35 28.40 3.63 2.74
CA THR A 35 29.61 3.31 3.52
C THR A 35 30.44 4.57 3.75
N LEU A 36 30.65 4.88 5.01
CA LEU A 36 31.37 6.05 5.50
C LEU A 36 32.81 5.69 5.88
N SER A 37 33.73 6.63 5.65
CA SER A 37 35.10 6.57 6.17
C SER A 37 35.27 7.60 7.28
N CYS A 38 35.56 7.12 8.49
CA CYS A 38 35.68 7.94 9.68
C CYS A 38 37.13 7.94 10.22
N PRO A 39 37.72 9.11 10.51
CA PRO A 39 39.10 9.19 11.02
C PRO A 39 39.23 8.68 12.46
N GLU A 40 38.15 8.78 13.23
CA GLU A 40 38.06 8.38 14.63
C GLU A 40 37.00 7.29 14.82
N PRO A 41 37.09 6.48 15.89
CA PRO A 41 36.03 5.54 16.22
C PRO A 41 34.74 6.30 16.55
N ILE A 42 33.68 6.01 15.80
CA ILE A 42 32.33 6.50 16.07
C ILE A 42 31.47 5.29 16.43
N ASP A 43 30.72 5.39 17.53
CA ASP A 43 29.70 4.40 17.86
C ASP A 43 28.56 4.51 16.84
N PRO A 44 28.25 3.47 16.03
CA PRO A 44 27.19 3.56 15.02
C PRO A 44 25.80 3.88 15.60
N ASP A 45 25.58 3.65 16.90
CA ASP A 45 24.31 3.95 17.57
C ASP A 45 23.94 5.44 17.48
N VAL A 46 24.93 6.34 17.39
CA VAL A 46 24.67 7.80 17.30
C VAL A 46 23.85 8.19 16.06
N PHE A 47 23.87 7.34 15.02
CA PHE A 47 23.16 7.57 13.77
C PHE A 47 21.76 6.95 13.76
N LEU A 48 21.53 5.87 14.51
CA LEU A 48 20.31 5.06 14.37
C LEU A 48 19.05 5.88 14.71
N GLY A 49 18.05 5.83 13.82
CA GLY A 49 16.79 6.58 13.94
C GLY A 49 16.91 8.09 13.75
N GLN A 50 18.12 8.62 13.53
CA GLN A 50 18.35 10.05 13.36
C GLN A 50 18.13 10.49 11.91
N GLY A 51 17.92 11.79 11.72
CA GLY A 51 17.87 12.37 10.38
C GLY A 51 19.23 12.24 9.70
N GLY A 52 19.22 11.89 8.41
CA GLY A 52 20.41 11.80 7.57
C GLY A 52 20.28 12.62 6.31
N GLN A 53 21.41 13.11 5.82
CA GLN A 53 21.53 13.80 4.54
C GLN A 53 22.70 13.21 3.76
N PHE A 54 22.42 12.71 2.57
CA PHE A 54 23.40 12.22 1.61
C PHE A 54 23.52 13.19 0.45
N LEU A 55 24.71 13.76 0.26
CA LEU A 55 24.98 14.78 -0.74
C LEU A 55 25.94 14.26 -1.82
N MET A 56 25.54 14.37 -3.08
CA MET A 56 26.34 14.05 -4.24
C MET A 56 26.75 15.30 -5.00
N ARG A 57 28.06 15.50 -5.20
CA ARG A 57 28.60 16.56 -6.06
C ARG A 57 29.49 15.96 -7.14
N ASN A 58 29.30 16.38 -8.39
CA ASN A 58 30.22 16.08 -9.48
C ASN A 58 31.01 17.31 -9.97
N GLY A 59 30.75 18.49 -9.39
CA GLY A 59 31.44 19.75 -9.72
C GLY A 59 30.94 20.43 -11.01
N VAL A 60 29.92 19.86 -11.66
CA VAL A 60 29.37 20.36 -12.93
C VAL A 60 27.87 20.62 -12.80
N ASP A 61 27.13 19.62 -12.30
CA ASP A 61 25.69 19.72 -12.07
C ASP A 61 25.38 20.32 -10.70
N GLU A 62 24.14 20.75 -10.52
CA GLU A 62 23.62 21.08 -9.20
C GLU A 62 23.77 19.88 -8.24
N PRO A 63 24.18 20.11 -6.97
CA PRO A 63 24.34 19.03 -6.02
C PRO A 63 23.03 18.29 -5.79
N GLN A 64 23.08 16.96 -5.88
CA GLN A 64 21.93 16.12 -5.61
C GLN A 64 21.94 15.69 -4.15
N THR A 65 20.81 15.84 -3.47
CA THR A 65 20.72 15.57 -2.03
C THR A 65 19.56 14.64 -1.73
N TYR A 66 19.79 13.59 -0.94
CA TYR A 66 18.75 12.75 -0.37
C TYR A 66 18.69 12.96 1.15
N HIS A 67 17.50 13.23 1.66
CA HIS A 67 17.23 13.32 3.09
C HIS A 67 16.57 12.03 3.57
N GLY A 68 16.35 11.91 4.87
CA GLY A 68 15.58 10.79 5.42
C GLY A 68 15.96 10.48 6.85
N ILE A 69 15.70 9.26 7.26
CA ILE A 69 16.09 8.69 8.54
C ILE A 69 17.01 7.49 8.33
N ILE A 70 17.86 7.24 9.33
CA ILE A 70 18.81 6.13 9.29
C ILE A 70 18.15 4.90 9.93
N SER A 71 17.75 3.94 9.11
CA SER A 71 17.02 2.74 9.55
C SER A 71 17.93 1.65 10.11
N GLU A 72 19.18 1.60 9.67
CA GLU A 72 20.15 0.60 10.08
C GLU A 72 21.57 1.17 10.06
N THR A 73 22.40 0.71 11.00
CA THR A 73 23.82 1.05 11.08
C THR A 73 24.65 -0.22 11.29
N ARG A 74 25.81 -0.32 10.64
CA ARG A 74 26.72 -1.47 10.76
C ARG A 74 28.16 -1.01 10.89
N LEU A 75 28.84 -1.41 11.97
CA LEU A 75 30.30 -1.28 12.07
C LEU A 75 30.95 -2.36 11.20
N LEU A 76 31.70 -1.96 10.17
CA LEU A 76 32.27 -2.92 9.22
C LEU A 76 33.69 -3.35 9.61
N ALA A 77 34.65 -2.44 9.52
CA ALA A 77 36.07 -2.74 9.70
C ALA A 77 36.88 -1.49 10.00
N LYS A 78 38.08 -1.67 10.52
CA LYS A 78 39.13 -0.64 10.54
C LYS A 78 40.16 -0.94 9.47
N THR A 79 40.24 -0.09 8.44
CA THR A 79 41.13 -0.31 7.28
C THR A 79 41.96 0.95 7.02
N HIS A 80 43.27 0.81 6.85
CA HIS A 80 44.20 1.94 6.63
C HIS A 80 44.10 3.06 7.68
N GLY A 81 43.83 2.70 8.94
CA GLY A 81 43.69 3.66 10.04
C GLY A 81 42.33 4.35 10.11
N GLN A 82 41.45 4.16 9.12
CA GLN A 82 40.09 4.69 9.09
C GLN A 82 39.08 3.64 9.54
N TRP A 83 38.03 4.07 10.23
CA TRP A 83 36.89 3.25 10.62
C TRP A 83 35.84 3.28 9.51
N ARG A 84 35.21 2.13 9.25
CA ARG A 84 34.15 2.00 8.25
C ARG A 84 32.83 1.67 8.92
N ILE A 85 31.84 2.52 8.66
CA ILE A 85 30.48 2.35 9.15
C ILE A 85 29.57 2.41 7.93
N GLN A 86 28.65 1.46 7.80
CA GLN A 86 27.55 1.54 6.84
C GLN A 86 26.32 2.09 7.54
N VAL A 87 25.64 3.03 6.88
CA VAL A 87 24.35 3.56 7.30
C VAL A 87 23.34 3.33 6.17
N THR A 88 22.12 2.95 6.54
CA THR A 88 21.01 2.77 5.59
C THR A 88 20.08 3.95 5.69
N LEU A 89 20.02 4.79 4.66
CA LEU A 89 19.18 5.97 4.58
C LEU A 89 17.88 5.66 3.83
N VAL A 90 16.74 5.92 4.45
CA VAL A 90 15.38 5.69 3.91
C VAL A 90 14.50 6.92 4.12
N PRO A 91 13.45 7.15 3.32
CA PRO A 91 12.50 8.24 3.59
C PRO A 91 11.73 7.96 4.88
N ARG A 92 11.16 9.00 5.48
CA ARG A 92 10.34 8.89 6.69
C ARG A 92 9.11 8.00 6.50
N LEU A 93 8.57 7.93 5.27
CA LEU A 93 7.48 7.03 4.93
C LEU A 93 7.78 5.56 5.25
N TRP A 94 9.05 5.14 5.18
CA TRP A 94 9.46 3.76 5.49
C TRP A 94 9.04 3.31 6.89
N ALA A 95 9.04 4.22 7.87
CA ALA A 95 8.70 3.89 9.26
C ALA A 95 7.27 3.34 9.40
N LEU A 96 6.35 3.73 8.52
CA LEU A 96 4.97 3.22 8.49
C LEU A 96 4.87 1.74 8.10
N GLY A 97 5.96 1.14 7.62
CA GLY A 97 6.08 -0.30 7.33
C GLY A 97 6.49 -1.15 8.53
N LEU A 98 6.86 -0.55 9.66
CA LEU A 98 7.35 -1.28 10.84
C LEU A 98 6.23 -1.79 11.75
N GLY A 99 5.14 -1.02 11.84
CA GLY A 99 3.97 -1.35 12.67
C GLY A 99 2.96 -2.22 11.92
N THR A 100 2.07 -2.86 12.66
CA THR A 100 0.90 -3.55 12.12
C THR A 100 -0.30 -3.19 12.97
N GLN A 101 -1.41 -2.86 12.32
CA GLN A 101 -2.65 -2.50 13.02
C GLN A 101 -3.88 -2.92 12.23
N SER A 102 -5.02 -2.91 12.91
CA SER A 102 -6.32 -3.13 12.30
C SER A 102 -7.26 -2.01 12.71
N GLN A 103 -7.92 -1.39 11.73
CA GLN A 103 -8.80 -0.23 11.96
C GLN A 103 -9.81 -0.10 10.83
N ILE A 104 -10.91 0.60 11.12
CA ILE A 104 -12.04 0.74 10.20
C ILE A 104 -12.30 2.20 9.88
N PHE A 105 -12.35 2.49 8.59
CA PHE A 105 -12.71 3.78 8.02
C PHE A 105 -14.12 3.70 7.45
N LEU A 106 -14.98 4.61 7.90
CA LEU A 106 -16.39 4.70 7.47
C LEU A 106 -16.61 6.00 6.73
N ASP A 107 -17.40 5.94 5.66
CA ASP A 107 -17.88 7.08 4.88
C ASP A 107 -16.77 8.04 4.43
N LYS A 108 -15.65 7.48 3.97
CA LYS A 108 -14.46 8.23 3.50
C LYS A 108 -14.06 7.82 2.09
N ASN A 109 -13.56 8.77 1.31
CA ASN A 109 -12.90 8.44 0.06
C ASN A 109 -11.43 8.02 0.28
N VAL A 110 -10.81 7.39 -0.73
CA VAL A 110 -9.43 6.90 -0.63
C VAL A 110 -8.41 8.01 -0.29
N PRO A 111 -8.43 9.21 -0.91
CA PRO A 111 -7.55 10.30 -0.53
C PRO A 111 -7.68 10.76 0.93
N GLU A 112 -8.90 10.80 1.48
CA GLU A 112 -9.14 11.12 2.89
C GLU A 112 -8.54 10.05 3.81
N ILE A 113 -8.71 8.78 3.48
CA ILE A 113 -8.14 7.65 4.25
C ILE A 113 -6.61 7.73 4.22
N ILE A 114 -6.02 7.88 3.04
CA ILE A 114 -4.57 8.03 2.87
C ILE A 114 -4.05 9.20 3.72
N THR A 115 -4.69 10.36 3.63
CA THR A 115 -4.28 11.54 4.40
C THR A 115 -4.38 11.29 5.90
N HIS A 116 -5.47 10.68 6.36
CA HIS A 116 -5.64 10.32 7.78
C HIS A 116 -4.52 9.40 8.26
N VAL A 117 -4.23 8.32 7.54
CA VAL A 117 -3.19 7.35 7.91
C VAL A 117 -1.80 7.98 7.90
N LEU A 118 -1.48 8.80 6.89
CA LEU A 118 -0.15 9.42 6.77
C LEU A 118 0.09 10.53 7.80
N THR A 119 -0.96 11.15 8.34
CA THR A 119 -0.86 12.26 9.31
C THR A 119 -1.08 11.83 10.75
N ASP A 120 -1.35 10.55 10.99
CA ASP A 120 -1.55 9.99 12.33
C ASP A 120 -0.21 9.85 13.08
N ILE A 121 0.22 10.95 13.70
CA ILE A 121 1.47 10.99 14.47
C ILE A 121 1.39 10.09 15.71
N GLU A 122 0.20 9.92 16.30
CA GLU A 122 0.03 9.09 17.50
C GLU A 122 0.32 7.61 17.21
N SER A 123 -0.19 7.10 16.08
CA SER A 123 0.07 5.72 15.65
C SER A 123 1.44 5.54 15.00
N ASN A 124 1.88 6.51 14.18
CA ASN A 124 3.10 6.35 13.37
C ASN A 124 4.39 6.80 14.08
N GLY A 125 4.29 7.68 15.09
CA GLY A 125 5.45 8.24 15.79
C GLY A 125 6.37 9.12 14.93
N ILE A 126 5.96 9.49 13.71
CA ILE A 126 6.77 10.26 12.76
C ILE A 126 5.92 11.27 11.99
N THR A 127 6.51 12.43 11.71
CA THR A 127 5.88 13.48 10.89
C THR A 127 6.37 13.38 9.44
N LEU A 128 5.44 13.34 8.50
CA LEU A 128 5.73 13.35 7.07
C LEU A 128 5.53 14.75 6.48
N THR A 129 6.37 15.13 5.52
CA THR A 129 6.11 16.28 4.64
C THR A 129 5.40 15.75 3.40
N ILE A 130 4.18 16.20 3.14
CA ILE A 130 3.32 15.63 2.10
C ILE A 130 2.87 16.73 1.14
N ASP A 131 2.99 16.46 -0.16
CA ASP A 131 2.51 17.30 -1.25
C ASP A 131 1.50 16.48 -2.08
N VAL A 132 0.21 16.76 -1.92
CA VAL A 132 -0.88 16.04 -2.60
C VAL A 132 -1.40 16.88 -3.76
N SER A 133 -1.40 16.30 -4.96
CA SER A 133 -2.03 16.89 -6.14
C SER A 133 -2.73 15.79 -6.94
N LEU A 134 -4.05 15.72 -6.77
CA LEU A 134 -4.92 14.76 -7.43
C LEU A 134 -5.86 15.50 -8.38
N THR A 135 -6.06 14.94 -9.56
CA THR A 135 -6.86 15.53 -10.64
C THR A 135 -8.20 14.84 -10.83
N LYS A 136 -8.34 13.61 -10.32
CA LYS A 136 -9.56 12.79 -10.41
C LYS A 136 -10.44 12.99 -9.18
N GLU A 137 -11.73 12.67 -9.33
CA GLU A 137 -12.67 12.52 -8.22
C GLU A 137 -12.69 11.07 -7.75
N TYR A 138 -12.76 10.86 -6.43
CA TYR A 138 -12.73 9.53 -5.81
C TYR A 138 -14.04 9.26 -5.07
N PRO A 139 -14.67 8.08 -5.24
CA PRO A 139 -15.89 7.73 -4.52
C PRO A 139 -15.66 7.68 -3.01
N GLN A 140 -16.72 8.01 -2.27
CA GLN A 140 -16.79 7.66 -0.86
C GLN A 140 -17.05 6.15 -0.71
N HIS A 141 -16.34 5.56 0.23
CA HIS A 141 -16.53 4.17 0.63
C HIS A 141 -17.20 4.15 2.00
N GLU A 142 -18.28 3.40 2.09
CA GLU A 142 -19.04 3.16 3.32
C GLU A 142 -18.23 2.42 4.38
N TYR A 143 -17.32 1.56 3.94
CA TYR A 143 -16.52 0.70 4.79
C TYR A 143 -15.20 0.37 4.09
N VAL A 144 -14.08 0.69 4.73
CA VAL A 144 -12.74 0.24 4.35
C VAL A 144 -12.00 -0.20 5.61
N CYS A 145 -11.46 -1.41 5.57
CA CYS A 145 -10.79 -2.05 6.68
C CYS A 145 -9.30 -2.17 6.38
N GLN A 146 -8.47 -1.59 7.26
CA GLN A 146 -7.09 -2.00 7.40
C GLN A 146 -7.09 -3.23 8.31
N PHE A 147 -6.54 -4.36 7.86
CA PHE A 147 -6.57 -5.59 8.65
C PHE A 147 -5.21 -6.29 8.64
N ASN A 148 -4.57 -6.38 9.80
CA ASN A 148 -3.30 -7.08 10.02
C ASN A 148 -2.22 -6.73 8.98
N GLU A 149 -2.17 -5.46 8.59
CA GLU A 149 -1.20 -4.94 7.62
C GLU A 149 -0.55 -3.66 8.15
N SER A 150 0.62 -3.32 7.64
CA SER A 150 1.31 -2.08 8.01
C SER A 150 0.58 -0.86 7.46
N ALA A 151 0.80 0.32 8.05
CA ALA A 151 0.23 1.56 7.53
C ALA A 151 0.75 1.84 6.10
N LEU A 152 2.01 1.50 5.81
CA LEU A 152 2.60 1.62 4.49
C LEU A 152 1.94 0.67 3.47
N ASP A 153 1.73 -0.60 3.83
CA ASP A 153 1.06 -1.55 2.94
C ASP A 153 -0.40 -1.12 2.68
N PHE A 154 -1.10 -0.71 3.73
CA PHE A 154 -2.48 -0.24 3.61
C PHE A 154 -2.62 0.94 2.63
N VAL A 155 -1.80 1.99 2.79
CA VAL A 155 -1.85 3.13 1.85
C VAL A 155 -1.38 2.72 0.46
N SER A 156 -0.36 1.87 0.34
CA SER A 156 0.17 1.43 -0.94
C SER A 156 -0.86 0.63 -1.74
N ARG A 157 -1.55 -0.35 -1.14
CA ARG A 157 -2.57 -1.13 -1.85
C ARG A 157 -3.77 -0.27 -2.25
N LEU A 158 -4.15 0.72 -1.44
CA LEU A 158 -5.23 1.64 -1.78
C LEU A 158 -4.85 2.51 -2.98
N MET A 159 -3.62 3.04 -2.98
CA MET A 159 -3.08 3.81 -4.09
C MET A 159 -3.02 2.97 -5.37
N GLU A 160 -2.46 1.75 -5.30
CA GLU A 160 -2.39 0.80 -6.42
C GLU A 160 -3.77 0.47 -7.00
N LYS A 161 -4.79 0.26 -6.15
CA LYS A 161 -6.17 -0.06 -6.58
C LYS A 161 -6.87 1.13 -7.24
N THR A 162 -6.46 2.36 -6.95
CA THR A 162 -7.11 3.59 -7.41
C THR A 162 -6.31 4.36 -8.46
N GLY A 163 -5.13 3.87 -8.85
CA GLY A 163 -4.25 4.54 -9.80
C GLY A 163 -3.57 5.79 -9.23
N ILE A 164 -3.60 5.97 -7.91
CA ILE A 164 -2.74 6.93 -7.21
C ILE A 164 -1.35 6.32 -7.09
N TYR A 165 -0.33 7.15 -7.09
CA TYR A 165 1.04 6.74 -6.82
C TYR A 165 1.78 7.85 -6.06
N TYR A 166 2.98 7.54 -5.60
CA TYR A 166 3.84 8.52 -4.94
C TYR A 166 5.28 8.45 -5.43
N PHE A 167 6.01 9.54 -5.24
CA PHE A 167 7.46 9.61 -5.39
C PHE A 167 7.99 10.63 -4.36
N PHE A 168 9.31 10.84 -4.33
CA PHE A 168 9.92 11.74 -3.36
C PHE A 168 10.59 12.93 -4.04
N ASP A 169 10.29 14.13 -3.54
CA ASP A 169 11.06 15.34 -3.84
C ASP A 169 11.86 15.75 -2.60
N GLN A 170 13.04 16.32 -2.81
CA GLN A 170 14.00 16.67 -1.78
C GLN A 170 13.91 18.18 -1.48
N LYS A 171 12.71 18.64 -1.10
CA LYS A 171 12.39 20.07 -0.88
C LYS A 171 12.69 20.51 0.55
N ASN A 172 13.11 21.77 0.71
CA ASN A 172 13.23 22.45 2.01
C ASN A 172 14.09 21.68 3.04
N GLY A 173 15.09 20.90 2.59
CA GLY A 173 15.97 20.14 3.47
C GLY A 173 15.34 18.89 4.09
N THR A 174 14.27 18.36 3.49
CA THR A 174 13.62 17.11 3.93
C THR A 174 13.14 16.28 2.75
N ASP A 175 12.84 15.01 3.01
CA ASP A 175 12.11 14.15 2.08
C ASP A 175 10.63 14.54 2.08
N CYS A 176 10.12 14.92 0.91
CA CYS A 176 8.73 15.28 0.67
C CYS A 176 8.04 14.18 -0.13
N LEU A 177 6.98 13.62 0.42
CA LEU A 177 6.15 12.62 -0.23
C LEU A 177 5.18 13.30 -1.21
N CYS A 178 5.43 13.16 -2.51
CA CYS A 178 4.59 13.70 -3.56
C CYS A 178 3.57 12.66 -4.02
N ILE A 179 2.29 12.89 -3.76
CA ILE A 179 1.19 11.99 -4.13
C ILE A 179 0.46 12.54 -5.36
N ARG A 180 0.32 11.71 -6.40
CA ARG A 180 -0.22 12.09 -7.73
C ARG A 180 -1.13 11.01 -8.31
N ASP A 181 -1.96 11.39 -9.27
CA ASP A 181 -2.79 10.45 -10.06
C ASP A 181 -2.72 10.68 -11.58
N LEU A 182 -1.86 11.62 -12.02
CA LEU A 182 -1.65 11.98 -13.41
C LEU A 182 -0.16 12.12 -13.69
N SER A 183 0.41 11.15 -14.41
CA SER A 183 1.84 11.15 -14.70
C SER A 183 2.27 12.10 -15.81
N LEU A 184 1.31 12.58 -16.61
CA LEU A 184 1.56 13.47 -17.75
C LEU A 184 1.96 14.90 -17.32
N ILE A 185 1.75 15.26 -16.05
CA ILE A 185 2.15 16.56 -15.48
C ILE A 185 3.52 16.52 -14.80
N HIS A 186 4.24 15.39 -14.86
CA HIS A 186 5.59 15.33 -14.35
C HIS A 186 6.53 16.16 -15.22
N GLU A 187 7.38 16.95 -14.57
CA GLU A 187 8.28 17.87 -15.23
C GLU A 187 9.74 17.41 -15.12
N SER A 188 10.60 17.97 -15.94
CA SER A 188 12.05 17.76 -15.83
C SER A 188 12.64 18.74 -14.83
N LYS A 189 13.58 18.30 -14.00
CA LYS A 189 14.42 19.25 -13.25
C LYS A 189 15.34 19.98 -14.23
N ASN A 190 15.34 21.32 -14.22
CA ASN A 190 16.29 22.16 -14.98
C ASN A 190 16.46 21.76 -16.46
N GLU A 191 15.36 21.44 -17.16
CA GLU A 191 15.37 21.00 -18.57
C GLU A 191 16.30 19.80 -18.86
N ALA A 192 16.37 18.87 -17.90
CA ALA A 192 17.27 17.72 -17.92
C ALA A 192 17.28 16.94 -19.25
N GLN A 193 18.50 16.69 -19.76
CA GLN A 193 18.76 16.05 -21.04
C GLN A 193 19.86 15.00 -20.92
N LEU A 194 19.66 13.86 -21.58
CA LEU A 194 20.69 12.83 -21.75
C LEU A 194 20.96 12.61 -23.24
N THR A 195 22.24 12.68 -23.62
CA THR A 195 22.68 12.51 -25.01
C THR A 195 23.27 11.12 -25.17
N TYR A 196 22.73 10.35 -26.10
CA TYR A 196 23.20 8.99 -26.38
C TYR A 196 24.58 9.03 -27.05
N ALA A 197 25.54 8.31 -26.47
CA ALA A 197 26.87 8.15 -27.03
C ALA A 197 27.29 6.68 -26.93
N SER A 198 27.48 6.01 -28.07
CA SER A 198 27.91 4.61 -28.09
C SER A 198 29.30 4.45 -27.50
N ILE A 199 29.50 3.41 -26.68
CA ILE A 199 30.81 3.03 -26.14
C ILE A 199 31.69 2.53 -27.29
N SER A 200 32.34 3.44 -28.01
CA SER A 200 33.24 3.12 -29.12
C SER A 200 34.72 3.20 -28.73
N GLY A 201 35.02 3.59 -27.48
CA GLY A 201 36.39 3.81 -27.00
C GLY A 201 37.07 5.06 -27.60
N LEU A 202 36.37 5.78 -28.48
CA LEU A 202 36.71 7.10 -29.02
C LEU A 202 35.72 8.11 -28.45
N ASP A 203 35.69 8.29 -27.13
CA ASP A 203 35.03 9.45 -26.53
C ASP A 203 35.89 10.69 -26.85
N SER A 204 35.85 11.14 -28.10
CA SER A 204 36.45 12.40 -28.57
C SER A 204 35.69 13.62 -28.04
N ILE A 205 35.22 13.55 -26.80
CA ILE A 205 34.87 14.69 -25.94
C ILE A 205 35.97 14.86 -24.86
N GLU A 206 37.06 14.12 -24.97
CA GLU A 206 38.38 14.54 -24.48
C GLU A 206 39.07 15.38 -25.55
N ASP A 207 38.57 16.59 -25.80
CA ASP A 207 39.44 17.67 -26.25
C ASP A 207 39.45 18.74 -25.15
N GLU A 208 40.66 18.98 -24.68
CA GLU A 208 41.04 19.92 -23.66
C GLU A 208 40.59 21.34 -24.03
N GLN A 209 40.26 22.14 -23.01
CA GLN A 209 39.96 23.58 -23.06
C GLN A 209 38.52 23.96 -23.43
N GLU A 210 37.58 23.70 -22.52
CA GLU A 210 36.66 24.74 -22.00
C GLU A 210 35.83 24.15 -20.85
N ALA A 211 36.03 24.68 -19.66
CA ALA A 211 35.17 24.45 -18.50
C ALA A 211 33.87 25.26 -18.67
N SER A 212 33.08 24.91 -19.69
CA SER A 212 31.73 25.45 -19.85
C SER A 212 30.72 24.53 -19.15
N SER A 213 29.77 25.13 -18.45
CA SER A 213 28.68 24.51 -17.69
C SER A 213 27.67 23.73 -18.57
N ASN A 214 28.04 23.37 -19.80
CA ASN A 214 27.13 22.91 -20.85
C ASN A 214 27.63 21.65 -21.56
N LYS A 215 28.48 20.84 -20.90
CA LYS A 215 28.88 19.53 -21.44
C LYS A 215 27.66 18.59 -21.46
N PRO A 216 27.39 17.91 -22.58
CA PRO A 216 26.26 17.00 -22.67
C PRO A 216 26.42 15.84 -21.69
N GLN A 217 25.40 15.60 -20.87
CA GLN A 217 25.36 14.44 -19.98
C GLN A 217 25.10 13.19 -20.81
N LEU A 218 26.01 12.21 -20.72
CA LEU A 218 26.02 11.07 -21.62
C LEU A 218 25.22 9.89 -21.06
N ILE A 219 24.53 9.20 -21.96
CA ILE A 219 23.92 7.89 -21.73
C ILE A 219 24.56 6.88 -22.68
N HIS A 220 25.25 5.89 -22.12
CA HIS A 220 26.06 4.95 -22.90
C HIS A 220 25.28 3.71 -23.33
N THR A 221 24.18 3.43 -22.64
CA THR A 221 23.28 2.32 -22.95
C THR A 221 21.87 2.81 -22.77
N PHE A 222 21.05 2.66 -23.82
CA PHE A 222 19.62 2.88 -23.76
C PHE A 222 18.95 1.75 -24.54
N THR A 223 18.20 0.90 -23.84
CA THR A 223 17.64 -0.33 -24.39
C THR A 223 16.12 -0.31 -24.27
N GLU A 224 15.45 -0.77 -25.32
CA GLU A 224 14.01 -0.99 -25.31
C GLU A 224 13.73 -2.46 -25.00
N HIS A 225 12.92 -2.71 -23.99
CA HIS A 225 12.50 -4.03 -23.55
C HIS A 225 11.01 -4.21 -23.85
N LEU A 226 10.69 -5.19 -24.70
CA LEU A 226 9.34 -5.55 -25.09
C LEU A 226 8.96 -6.89 -24.49
N GLN A 227 7.78 -6.97 -23.87
CA GLN A 227 7.26 -8.19 -23.27
C GLN A 227 5.81 -8.41 -23.68
N HIS A 228 5.42 -9.66 -23.92
CA HIS A 228 4.02 -10.00 -24.11
C HIS A 228 3.27 -9.97 -22.78
N ARG A 229 2.04 -9.45 -22.82
CA ARG A 229 1.05 -9.50 -21.74
C ARG A 229 -0.25 -10.11 -22.27
N THR A 230 -1.25 -10.20 -21.40
CA THR A 230 -2.61 -10.56 -21.80
C THR A 230 -3.17 -9.55 -22.80
N VAL A 231 -4.16 -9.97 -23.61
CA VAL A 231 -4.75 -9.08 -24.62
C VAL A 231 -5.77 -8.12 -24.01
N ASP A 232 -6.51 -8.59 -23.02
CA ASP A 232 -7.55 -7.83 -22.34
C ASP A 232 -7.65 -8.23 -20.86
N VAL A 233 -8.22 -7.30 -20.08
CA VAL A 233 -8.76 -7.56 -18.74
C VAL A 233 -10.27 -7.62 -18.88
N HIS A 234 -10.85 -8.74 -18.47
CA HIS A 234 -12.29 -8.95 -18.38
C HIS A 234 -12.69 -8.92 -16.91
N LEU A 235 -13.41 -7.87 -16.51
CA LEU A 235 -13.91 -7.71 -15.16
C LEU A 235 -15.41 -7.96 -15.11
N ARG A 236 -15.84 -8.80 -14.18
CA ARG A 236 -17.25 -9.01 -13.86
C ARG A 236 -17.53 -8.67 -12.41
N ALA A 237 -18.63 -7.98 -12.17
CA ALA A 237 -19.04 -7.58 -10.84
C ALA A 237 -20.48 -7.97 -10.51
N PHE A 238 -20.73 -8.22 -9.23
CA PHE A 238 -22.05 -8.45 -8.67
C PHE A 238 -22.38 -7.36 -7.64
N ASP A 239 -23.52 -6.69 -7.83
CA ASP A 239 -24.07 -5.70 -6.91
C ASP A 239 -25.31 -6.31 -6.22
N GLU A 240 -25.22 -6.50 -4.90
CA GLU A 240 -26.31 -7.05 -4.10
C GLU A 240 -27.57 -6.18 -4.11
N GLN A 241 -27.44 -4.87 -4.32
CA GLN A 241 -28.56 -3.94 -4.36
C GLN A 241 -29.27 -3.96 -5.71
N LYS A 242 -28.59 -4.50 -6.74
CA LYS A 242 -29.08 -4.61 -8.13
C LYS A 242 -28.74 -5.98 -8.72
N PRO A 243 -29.24 -7.09 -8.16
CA PRO A 243 -28.80 -8.44 -8.51
C PRO A 243 -29.12 -8.84 -9.96
N ASP A 244 -30.10 -8.20 -10.60
CA ASP A 244 -30.48 -8.44 -11.99
C ASP A 244 -29.58 -7.69 -13.00
N VAL A 245 -28.74 -6.76 -12.53
CA VAL A 245 -27.84 -5.98 -13.39
C VAL A 245 -26.52 -6.73 -13.53
N GLN A 246 -26.25 -7.25 -14.73
CA GLN A 246 -24.93 -7.78 -15.06
C GLN A 246 -23.97 -6.63 -15.31
N SER A 247 -23.01 -6.45 -14.39
CA SER A 247 -21.89 -5.52 -14.58
C SER A 247 -20.70 -6.30 -15.14
N GLU A 248 -20.40 -6.08 -16.41
CA GLU A 248 -19.30 -6.73 -17.13
C GLU A 248 -18.60 -5.70 -18.02
N VAL A 249 -17.27 -5.63 -17.93
CA VAL A 249 -16.45 -4.69 -18.71
C VAL A 249 -15.20 -5.41 -19.22
N ILE A 250 -14.80 -5.08 -20.44
CA ILE A 250 -13.56 -5.56 -21.05
C ILE A 250 -12.70 -4.35 -21.43
N HIS A 251 -11.49 -4.28 -20.88
CA HIS A 251 -10.50 -3.25 -21.24
C HIS A 251 -9.31 -3.87 -21.99
N PRO A 252 -8.92 -3.31 -23.15
CA PRO A 252 -7.78 -3.80 -23.91
C PRO A 252 -6.47 -3.46 -23.20
N VAL A 253 -5.53 -4.41 -23.20
CA VAL A 253 -4.17 -4.24 -22.69
C VAL A 253 -3.19 -4.05 -23.85
N ALA A 254 -3.27 -4.94 -24.85
CA ALA A 254 -2.33 -4.98 -25.98
C ALA A 254 -3.02 -5.46 -27.26
N ASP A 255 -2.61 -4.90 -28.41
CA ASP A 255 -3.08 -5.36 -29.73
C ASP A 255 -2.68 -6.81 -30.04
N LYS A 256 -1.57 -7.27 -29.45
CA LYS A 256 -1.00 -8.61 -29.63
C LYS A 256 -0.51 -9.14 -28.30
N GLY A 257 -0.98 -10.32 -27.93
CA GLY A 257 -0.67 -10.95 -26.65
C GLY A 257 -1.24 -12.36 -26.59
N PHE A 258 -1.17 -12.96 -25.40
CA PHE A 258 -1.68 -14.31 -25.15
C PHE A 258 -2.56 -14.32 -23.91
N GLY A 259 -3.72 -14.98 -24.01
CA GLY A 259 -4.63 -15.15 -22.88
C GLY A 259 -5.32 -13.86 -22.44
N LYS A 260 -6.21 -14.02 -21.47
CA LYS A 260 -7.03 -12.95 -20.89
C LYS A 260 -6.86 -12.96 -19.37
N THR A 261 -6.90 -11.79 -18.76
CA THR A 261 -6.99 -11.68 -17.31
C THR A 261 -8.47 -11.60 -16.94
N TYR A 262 -8.97 -12.50 -16.10
CA TYR A 262 -10.34 -12.44 -15.59
C TYR A 262 -10.34 -11.98 -14.13
N VAL A 263 -11.15 -10.99 -13.81
CA VAL A 263 -11.32 -10.43 -12.46
C VAL A 263 -12.79 -10.51 -12.09
N TYR A 264 -13.09 -11.02 -10.90
CA TYR A 264 -14.42 -11.01 -10.31
C TYR A 264 -14.41 -10.14 -9.05
N SER A 265 -15.49 -9.42 -8.78
CA SER A 265 -15.61 -8.62 -7.57
C SER A 265 -17.05 -8.41 -7.14
N THR A 266 -17.29 -8.33 -5.84
CA THR A 266 -18.58 -7.95 -5.24
C THR A 266 -18.54 -6.55 -4.62
N GLN A 267 -17.45 -5.79 -4.81
CA GLN A 267 -17.16 -4.53 -4.11
C GLN A 267 -17.63 -3.28 -4.86
N PHE A 268 -18.78 -3.35 -5.53
CA PHE A 268 -19.22 -2.28 -6.41
C PHE A 268 -20.70 -1.96 -6.26
N LYS A 269 -21.00 -0.66 -6.24
CA LYS A 269 -22.38 -0.12 -6.24
C LYS A 269 -22.75 0.59 -7.54
N ARG A 270 -21.73 1.05 -8.27
CA ARG A 270 -21.88 1.77 -9.53
C ARG A 270 -21.08 1.06 -10.60
N SER A 271 -21.67 0.91 -11.78
CA SER A 271 -20.99 0.31 -12.93
C SER A 271 -19.77 1.14 -13.38
N GLU A 272 -19.74 2.44 -13.08
CA GLU A 272 -18.57 3.31 -13.32
C GLU A 272 -17.34 2.86 -12.52
N ASP A 273 -17.53 2.39 -11.28
CA ASP A 273 -16.43 1.92 -10.43
C ASP A 273 -15.82 0.61 -10.98
N VAL A 274 -16.66 -0.23 -11.59
CA VAL A 274 -16.27 -1.49 -12.27
C VAL A 274 -15.42 -1.19 -13.50
N ASP A 275 -15.86 -0.23 -14.33
CA ASP A 275 -15.13 0.22 -15.51
C ASP A 275 -13.77 0.81 -15.14
N HIS A 276 -13.74 1.66 -14.11
CA HIS A 276 -12.53 2.30 -13.64
C HIS A 276 -11.48 1.29 -13.13
N LEU A 277 -11.88 0.30 -12.32
CA LEU A 277 -10.94 -0.73 -11.86
C LEU A 277 -10.42 -1.58 -13.03
N ALA A 278 -11.29 -1.95 -13.96
CA ALA A 278 -10.89 -2.70 -15.15
C ALA A 278 -9.88 -1.92 -16.01
N GLU A 279 -10.09 -0.60 -16.17
CA GLU A 279 -9.12 0.27 -16.83
C GLU A 279 -7.79 0.28 -16.07
N ILE A 280 -7.78 0.52 -14.76
CA ILE A 280 -6.54 0.55 -13.95
C ILE A 280 -5.76 -0.77 -14.13
N CYS A 281 -6.41 -1.92 -13.96
CA CYS A 281 -5.77 -3.22 -14.13
C CYS A 281 -5.19 -3.39 -15.54
N ALA A 282 -5.93 -2.98 -16.58
CA ALA A 282 -5.46 -3.08 -17.95
C ALA A 282 -4.25 -2.16 -18.20
N ARG A 283 -4.27 -0.94 -17.68
CA ARG A 283 -3.18 0.04 -17.81
C ARG A 283 -1.93 -0.35 -17.05
N GLN A 284 -2.07 -0.96 -15.86
CA GLN A 284 -0.96 -1.54 -15.11
C GLN A 284 -0.23 -2.59 -15.94
N LEU A 285 -0.96 -3.53 -16.54
CA LEU A 285 -0.39 -4.53 -17.45
C LEU A 285 0.22 -3.88 -18.70
N ALA A 286 -0.43 -2.87 -19.26
CA ALA A 286 0.06 -2.17 -20.44
C ALA A 286 1.40 -1.46 -20.20
N CYS A 287 1.62 -0.89 -19.00
CA CYS A 287 2.90 -0.28 -18.61
C CYS A 287 4.08 -1.27 -18.63
N GLN A 288 3.82 -2.57 -18.52
CA GLN A 288 4.84 -3.62 -18.57
C GLN A 288 5.12 -4.15 -19.98
N LEU A 289 4.32 -3.78 -20.99
CA LEU A 289 4.53 -4.23 -22.37
C LEU A 289 5.85 -3.71 -22.93
N LYS A 290 6.19 -2.47 -22.55
CA LYS A 290 7.25 -1.70 -23.16
C LYS A 290 7.92 -0.79 -22.15
N GLN A 291 9.14 -1.16 -21.78
CA GLN A 291 9.96 -0.43 -20.82
C GLN A 291 11.30 -0.08 -21.44
N TYR A 292 11.93 0.98 -20.95
CA TYR A 292 13.24 1.42 -21.43
C TYR A 292 14.23 1.47 -20.29
N VAL A 293 15.43 0.95 -20.52
CA VAL A 293 16.49 0.88 -19.50
C VAL A 293 17.71 1.67 -19.97
N GLY A 294 18.10 2.64 -19.16
CA GLY A 294 19.23 3.54 -19.39
C GLY A 294 20.38 3.32 -18.40
N LYS A 295 21.62 3.61 -18.82
CA LYS A 295 22.80 3.69 -17.93
C LYS A 295 23.57 4.99 -18.14
N SER A 296 23.78 5.75 -17.07
CA SER A 296 24.43 7.05 -17.12
C SER A 296 25.36 7.30 -15.92
N ARG A 297 26.03 8.46 -15.93
CA ARG A 297 26.81 9.00 -14.80
C ARG A 297 26.21 10.29 -14.24
N ALA A 298 25.04 10.70 -14.75
CA ALA A 298 24.38 11.94 -14.36
C ALA A 298 23.78 11.80 -12.96
N ILE A 299 24.20 12.63 -12.02
CA ILE A 299 23.80 12.50 -10.60
C ILE A 299 22.36 12.95 -10.33
N TRP A 300 21.76 13.74 -11.24
CA TRP A 300 20.39 14.27 -11.13
C TRP A 300 19.30 13.28 -11.55
N VAL A 301 19.67 12.10 -12.08
CA VAL A 301 18.70 11.08 -12.52
C VAL A 301 17.99 10.51 -11.30
N GLU A 302 16.70 10.80 -11.20
CA GLU A 302 15.83 10.47 -10.06
C GLU A 302 14.47 9.94 -10.52
N SER A 303 13.84 9.11 -9.70
CA SER A 303 12.50 8.60 -9.97
C SER A 303 11.44 9.69 -9.80
N GLY A 304 10.41 9.66 -10.64
CA GLY A 304 9.36 10.69 -10.63
C GLY A 304 9.72 11.98 -11.37
N TYR A 305 10.82 12.04 -12.12
CA TYR A 305 11.13 13.17 -13.00
C TYR A 305 11.26 12.74 -14.45
N THR A 306 11.12 13.71 -15.35
CA THR A 306 11.30 13.47 -16.79
C THR A 306 12.67 13.95 -17.28
N PHE A 307 13.14 13.32 -18.36
CA PHE A 307 14.31 13.79 -19.13
C PHE A 307 14.05 13.65 -20.63
N ALA A 308 14.73 14.45 -21.44
CA ALA A 308 14.72 14.31 -22.88
C ALA A 308 15.95 13.51 -23.37
N LEU A 309 15.71 12.45 -24.17
CA LEU A 309 16.77 11.71 -24.85
C LEU A 309 17.13 12.38 -26.18
N LYS A 310 18.43 12.56 -26.42
CA LYS A 310 18.99 13.12 -27.66
C LYS A 310 19.99 12.18 -28.32
N ASP A 311 20.16 12.36 -29.64
CA ASP A 311 21.17 11.70 -30.48
C ASP A 311 21.20 10.16 -30.42
N HIS A 312 20.09 9.54 -30.03
CA HIS A 312 19.93 8.10 -30.14
C HIS A 312 19.84 7.69 -31.62
N PHE A 313 20.57 6.64 -32.01
CA PHE A 313 20.66 6.14 -33.40
C PHE A 313 19.30 5.73 -33.98
N LEU A 314 18.36 5.31 -33.13
CA LEU A 314 16.94 5.18 -33.49
C LEU A 314 16.21 6.49 -33.21
N GLY A 315 15.90 7.25 -34.27
CA GLY A 315 15.22 8.55 -34.18
C GLY A 315 13.94 8.54 -33.34
N ARG A 316 13.14 7.46 -33.41
CA ARG A 316 11.89 7.29 -32.64
C ARG A 316 12.07 7.23 -31.12
N LEU A 317 13.31 7.05 -30.63
CA LEU A 317 13.61 7.05 -29.20
C LEU A 317 14.02 8.44 -28.70
N ASN A 318 14.29 9.41 -29.58
CA ASN A 318 14.63 10.77 -29.16
C ASN A 318 13.35 11.54 -28.76
N GLN A 319 12.91 11.32 -27.52
CA GLN A 319 11.72 11.92 -26.92
C GLN A 319 11.90 12.07 -25.40
N SER A 320 10.90 12.59 -24.72
CA SER A 320 10.89 12.68 -23.26
C SER A 320 10.43 11.39 -22.61
N TYR A 321 11.04 11.04 -21.48
CA TYR A 321 10.76 9.84 -20.70
C TYR A 321 10.55 10.20 -19.23
N LEU A 322 9.59 9.54 -18.57
CA LEU A 322 9.41 9.55 -17.12
C LEU A 322 10.23 8.43 -16.50
N ILE A 323 11.14 8.77 -15.58
CA ILE A 323 11.95 7.83 -14.84
C ILE A 323 11.09 7.18 -13.74
N THR A 324 10.95 5.87 -13.78
CA THR A 324 10.09 5.10 -12.87
C THR A 324 10.88 4.40 -11.76
N GLU A 325 12.14 4.05 -12.01
CA GLU A 325 13.04 3.40 -11.05
C GLU A 325 14.49 3.79 -11.36
N VAL A 326 15.32 3.97 -10.34
CA VAL A 326 16.77 4.20 -10.45
C VAL A 326 17.51 3.32 -9.45
N ARG A 327 18.61 2.71 -9.89
CA ARG A 327 19.63 2.09 -9.04
C ARG A 327 20.92 2.88 -9.17
N HIS A 328 21.42 3.36 -8.05
CA HIS A 328 22.65 4.12 -7.92
C HIS A 328 23.77 3.22 -7.43
N THR A 329 24.97 3.39 -7.99
CA THR A 329 26.15 2.69 -7.50
C THR A 329 27.33 3.63 -7.55
N ALA A 330 28.06 3.73 -6.45
CA ALA A 330 29.30 4.49 -6.39
C ALA A 330 30.36 3.76 -5.59
N LYS A 331 31.61 3.75 -6.08
CA LYS A 331 32.76 3.17 -5.36
C LYS A 331 34.01 3.99 -5.59
N GLN A 332 34.81 4.20 -4.55
CA GLN A 332 36.10 4.87 -4.67
C GLN A 332 37.19 3.94 -5.25
N SER A 333 37.85 4.41 -6.31
CA SER A 333 38.74 3.62 -7.19
C SER A 333 40.09 3.24 -6.56
N THR A 334 40.64 4.11 -5.72
CA THR A 334 42.01 4.03 -5.17
C THR A 334 42.22 2.90 -4.18
N PHE A 335 41.15 2.24 -3.74
CA PHE A 335 41.21 1.15 -2.76
C PHE A 335 41.32 -0.26 -3.38
N LEU A 336 41.25 -0.40 -4.70
CA LEU A 336 41.40 -1.69 -5.42
C LEU A 336 42.82 -1.94 -5.98
N THR A 337 43.72 -0.97 -5.99
CA THR A 337 44.97 -0.99 -6.79
C THR A 337 46.27 -1.09 -5.99
N HIS A 338 46.24 -1.52 -4.72
CA HIS A 338 47.46 -1.65 -3.91
C HIS A 338 48.38 -2.79 -4.39
N GLY A 339 49.25 -2.45 -5.34
CA GLY A 339 50.26 -3.30 -5.97
C GLY A 339 50.90 -2.68 -7.22
N ILE A 340 50.29 -1.65 -7.82
CA ILE A 340 50.82 -0.97 -9.00
C ILE A 340 51.18 0.47 -8.63
N SER A 341 52.38 0.88 -9.05
CA SER A 341 53.14 2.07 -8.63
C SER A 341 52.31 3.35 -8.46
N LYS A 342 52.62 4.11 -7.40
CA LYS A 342 52.19 5.49 -7.17
C LYS A 342 52.58 6.36 -8.36
N ASN A 343 51.63 6.62 -9.25
CA ASN A 343 51.56 7.90 -9.94
C ASN A 343 50.35 8.63 -9.33
N GLU A 344 50.57 9.88 -8.95
CA GLU A 344 49.55 10.81 -8.47
C GLU A 344 48.34 10.77 -9.41
N ASN A 345 47.19 10.27 -8.95
CA ASN A 345 45.93 10.38 -9.68
C ASN A 345 44.75 10.24 -8.69
N VAL A 346 44.25 11.40 -8.30
CA VAL A 346 42.95 11.78 -7.74
C VAL A 346 42.10 10.63 -7.14
N ASP A 347 41.86 10.69 -5.82
CA ASP A 347 40.79 9.98 -5.12
C ASP A 347 39.44 10.27 -5.78
N THR A 348 39.10 9.49 -6.80
CA THR A 348 37.89 9.68 -7.61
C THR A 348 36.90 8.58 -7.29
N ILE A 349 35.73 8.98 -6.77
CA ILE A 349 34.56 8.13 -6.66
C ILE A 349 33.98 7.94 -8.07
N ASN A 350 33.82 6.68 -8.47
CA ASN A 350 33.16 6.30 -9.71
C ASN A 350 31.68 6.04 -9.45
N TYR A 351 30.84 7.01 -9.81
CA TYR A 351 29.38 6.87 -9.79
C TYR A 351 28.84 6.43 -11.15
N THR A 352 27.83 5.58 -11.09
CA THR A 352 26.97 5.19 -12.21
C THR A 352 25.55 4.99 -11.71
N ASN A 353 24.57 5.19 -12.58
CA ASN A 353 23.21 4.75 -12.35
C ASN A 353 22.69 3.88 -13.49
N GLN A 354 21.71 3.06 -13.16
CA GLN A 354 20.85 2.37 -14.12
C GLN A 354 19.42 2.73 -13.79
N PHE A 355 18.64 3.14 -14.77
CA PHE A 355 17.25 3.55 -14.55
C PHE A 355 16.30 2.89 -15.53
N THR A 356 15.06 2.71 -15.09
CA THR A 356 13.92 2.28 -15.91
C THR A 356 13.00 3.47 -16.15
N CYS A 357 12.45 3.57 -17.34
CA CYS A 357 11.55 4.66 -17.71
C CYS A 357 10.48 4.23 -18.72
N VAL A 358 9.44 5.06 -18.81
CA VAL A 358 8.37 4.99 -19.81
C VAL A 358 8.31 6.32 -20.58
N PRO A 359 7.79 6.38 -21.81
CA PRO A 359 7.65 7.65 -22.52
C PRO A 359 6.78 8.62 -21.72
N ALA A 360 7.17 9.89 -21.61
CA ALA A 360 6.45 10.89 -20.81
C ALA A 360 5.03 11.16 -21.33
N SER A 361 4.74 10.81 -22.60
CA SER A 361 3.41 10.89 -23.20
C SER A 361 2.49 9.72 -22.82
N VAL A 362 3.01 8.70 -22.14
CA VAL A 362 2.23 7.53 -21.69
C VAL A 362 1.90 7.72 -20.23
N HIS A 363 0.62 7.56 -19.89
CA HIS A 363 0.21 7.60 -18.49
C HIS A 363 0.71 6.34 -17.77
N TYR A 364 1.53 6.55 -16.73
CA TYR A 364 2.09 5.50 -15.89
C TYR A 364 1.10 5.09 -14.80
N TYR A 365 1.01 3.77 -14.59
CA TYR A 365 0.27 3.16 -13.48
C TYR A 365 1.22 2.24 -12.71
N SER A 366 1.29 2.46 -11.39
CA SER A 366 2.08 1.61 -10.49
C SER A 366 1.54 0.19 -10.47
N GLN A 367 2.47 -0.78 -10.44
CA GLN A 367 2.11 -2.19 -10.38
C GLN A 367 1.51 -2.55 -9.02
N PRO A 368 0.50 -3.45 -8.97
CA PRO A 368 -0.13 -3.87 -7.72
C PRO A 368 0.76 -4.89 -7.00
N ASN A 369 1.82 -4.42 -6.33
CA ASN A 369 2.79 -5.30 -5.68
C ASN A 369 2.44 -5.55 -4.22
N THR A 370 1.63 -4.69 -3.60
CA THR A 370 1.28 -4.83 -2.19
C THR A 370 0.29 -5.97 -1.98
N PRO A 371 0.56 -6.91 -1.05
CA PRO A 371 -0.39 -7.98 -0.72
C PRO A 371 -1.75 -7.43 -0.28
N THR A 372 -2.83 -8.06 -0.73
CA THR A 372 -4.18 -7.74 -0.22
C THR A 372 -4.45 -8.55 1.05
N PRO A 373 -4.89 -7.94 2.16
CA PRO A 373 -5.20 -8.67 3.39
C PRO A 373 -6.38 -9.62 3.18
N GLN A 374 -6.34 -10.78 3.82
CA GLN A 374 -7.41 -11.78 3.79
C GLN A 374 -7.70 -12.34 5.18
N ILE A 375 -8.98 -12.53 5.48
CA ILE A 375 -9.48 -13.25 6.65
C ILE A 375 -9.92 -14.64 6.20
N THR A 376 -9.12 -15.65 6.54
CA THR A 376 -9.34 -17.07 6.14
C THR A 376 -10.31 -17.83 7.04
N GLY A 377 -10.94 -17.17 8.01
CA GLY A 377 -11.85 -17.78 8.98
C GLY A 377 -13.02 -16.88 9.35
N VAL A 378 -13.48 -17.00 10.59
CA VAL A 378 -14.53 -16.14 11.16
C VAL A 378 -13.95 -15.25 12.26
N LEU A 379 -14.56 -14.08 12.46
CA LEU A 379 -14.28 -13.22 13.60
C LEU A 379 -15.52 -13.08 14.46
N SER A 380 -15.38 -13.12 15.79
CA SER A 380 -16.46 -12.71 16.68
C SER A 380 -16.64 -11.19 16.62
N ALA A 381 -17.87 -10.72 16.67
CA ALA A 381 -18.22 -9.31 16.84
C ALA A 381 -19.45 -9.19 17.74
N VAL A 382 -19.76 -7.98 18.17
CA VAL A 382 -20.92 -7.71 19.04
C VAL A 382 -21.91 -6.82 18.33
N ILE A 383 -23.20 -7.13 18.37
CA ILE A 383 -24.24 -6.28 17.79
C ILE A 383 -24.26 -4.91 18.50
N ASP A 384 -24.11 -3.85 17.70
CA ASP A 384 -24.15 -2.46 18.14
C ASP A 384 -25.60 -1.96 18.25
N GLY A 385 -25.83 -0.89 19.01
CA GLY A 385 -27.16 -0.34 19.28
C GLY A 385 -27.10 1.02 19.97
N ILE A 386 -28.12 1.86 19.81
CA ILE A 386 -28.20 3.19 20.44
C ILE A 386 -28.89 3.12 21.81
N GLY A 387 -28.29 3.75 22.81
CA GLY A 387 -28.90 3.96 24.12
C GLY A 387 -28.93 2.70 24.97
N ASN A 388 -29.74 2.74 26.04
CA ASN A 388 -29.71 1.71 27.10
C ASN A 388 -30.69 0.54 26.88
N GLY A 389 -31.36 0.47 25.72
CA GLY A 389 -32.31 -0.61 25.41
C GLY A 389 -31.65 -1.85 24.81
N ASP A 390 -32.35 -2.98 24.84
CA ASP A 390 -31.86 -4.27 24.31
C ASP A 390 -32.05 -4.42 22.79
N SER A 391 -32.77 -3.49 22.15
CA SER A 391 -33.04 -3.57 20.70
C SER A 391 -31.83 -3.11 19.89
N ALA A 392 -31.45 -3.92 18.90
CA ALA A 392 -30.46 -3.53 17.91
C ALA A 392 -31.03 -2.50 16.92
N LEU A 393 -30.15 -1.75 16.27
CA LEU A 393 -30.51 -0.93 15.12
C LEU A 393 -30.63 -1.79 13.87
N LEU A 394 -31.72 -1.58 13.13
CA LEU A 394 -31.97 -2.16 11.83
C LEU A 394 -32.17 -1.04 10.81
N ASP A 395 -31.67 -1.24 9.60
CA ASP A 395 -32.03 -0.40 8.46
C ASP A 395 -33.26 -0.95 7.71
N GLU A 396 -33.65 -0.29 6.62
CA GLU A 396 -34.80 -0.69 5.79
C GLU A 396 -34.66 -2.10 5.18
N GLN A 397 -33.45 -2.66 5.15
CA GLN A 397 -33.13 -3.98 4.62
C GLN A 397 -32.94 -5.04 5.71
N GLY A 398 -33.08 -4.67 7.00
CA GLY A 398 -32.90 -5.60 8.12
C GLY A 398 -31.44 -5.95 8.40
N ARG A 399 -30.50 -5.06 8.04
CA ARG A 399 -29.05 -5.19 8.31
C ARG A 399 -28.71 -4.64 9.70
N TYR A 400 -27.56 -5.04 10.23
CA TYR A 400 -27.10 -4.68 11.58
C TYR A 400 -25.81 -3.87 11.53
N LYS A 401 -25.53 -3.14 12.61
CA LYS A 401 -24.17 -2.65 12.90
C LYS A 401 -23.53 -3.52 13.97
N VAL A 402 -22.20 -3.62 13.93
CA VAL A 402 -21.42 -4.43 14.85
C VAL A 402 -20.20 -3.67 15.35
N ILE A 403 -19.78 -3.99 16.57
CA ILE A 403 -18.54 -3.56 17.17
C ILE A 403 -17.50 -4.65 16.87
N MET A 404 -16.44 -4.28 16.16
CA MET A 404 -15.35 -5.18 15.78
C MET A 404 -14.32 -5.21 16.91
N PRO A 405 -13.89 -6.40 17.39
CA PRO A 405 -13.04 -6.50 18.57
C PRO A 405 -11.60 -6.00 18.34
N PHE A 406 -11.18 -5.89 17.09
CA PHE A 406 -9.83 -5.42 16.74
C PHE A 406 -9.75 -3.91 16.50
N ASP A 407 -10.88 -3.23 16.30
CA ASP A 407 -10.90 -1.80 16.02
C ASP A 407 -10.80 -1.04 17.34
N LEU A 408 -9.59 -0.66 17.74
CA LEU A 408 -9.35 0.04 19.02
C LEU A 408 -10.08 1.39 19.09
N ALA A 409 -10.42 1.98 17.93
CA ALA A 409 -11.22 3.19 17.87
C ALA A 409 -12.72 2.93 18.15
N SER A 410 -13.18 1.68 18.20
CA SER A 410 -14.59 1.39 18.45
C SER A 410 -15.07 1.85 19.83
N ASP A 411 -14.18 1.83 20.83
CA ASP A 411 -14.50 2.26 22.19
C ASP A 411 -14.65 3.78 22.32
N SER A 412 -14.16 4.55 21.34
CA SER A 412 -14.28 6.01 21.29
C SER A 412 -15.35 6.49 20.30
N LYS A 413 -15.91 5.60 19.48
CA LYS A 413 -17.03 5.91 18.58
C LYS A 413 -18.34 5.98 19.37
N GLU A 414 -19.22 6.91 18.99
CA GLU A 414 -20.57 6.99 19.55
C GLU A 414 -21.36 5.69 19.26
N ASP A 415 -22.26 5.31 20.17
CA ASP A 415 -23.19 4.19 20.01
C ASP A 415 -23.81 4.13 18.61
N GLY A 416 -23.81 2.96 17.98
CA GLY A 416 -24.39 2.76 16.64
C GLY A 416 -23.55 3.30 15.48
N LYS A 417 -22.26 3.60 15.70
CA LYS A 417 -21.35 4.09 14.65
C LYS A 417 -20.07 3.25 14.51
N ALA A 418 -20.00 2.06 15.12
CA ALA A 418 -18.80 1.23 15.08
C ALA A 418 -18.51 0.61 13.70
N SER A 419 -19.55 0.30 12.92
CA SER A 419 -19.43 -0.25 11.56
C SER A 419 -20.43 0.34 10.57
N HIS A 420 -20.28 -0.05 9.31
CA HIS A 420 -21.35 0.07 8.31
C HIS A 420 -22.43 -1.02 8.54
N TRP A 421 -23.51 -0.97 7.77
CA TRP A 421 -24.59 -1.98 7.76
C TRP A 421 -24.12 -3.31 7.19
N ILE A 422 -24.32 -4.39 7.95
CA ILE A 422 -23.87 -5.75 7.66
C ILE A 422 -25.07 -6.68 7.56
N ARG A 423 -25.08 -7.52 6.53
CA ARG A 423 -26.14 -8.51 6.28
C ARG A 423 -26.07 -9.66 7.28
N LEU A 424 -27.23 -10.18 7.66
CA LEU A 424 -27.37 -11.42 8.43
C LEU A 424 -27.78 -12.56 7.51
N ALA A 425 -26.98 -13.63 7.48
CA ALA A 425 -27.34 -14.87 6.82
C ALA A 425 -28.60 -15.48 7.48
N GLN A 426 -29.57 -15.87 6.66
CA GLN A 426 -30.85 -16.43 7.13
C GLN A 426 -30.96 -17.90 6.71
N PRO A 427 -31.51 -18.79 7.56
CA PRO A 427 -31.65 -20.20 7.23
C PRO A 427 -32.73 -20.47 6.17
N TYR A 428 -33.66 -19.53 5.98
CA TYR A 428 -34.67 -19.58 4.94
C TYR A 428 -35.02 -18.15 4.51
N GLY A 429 -35.15 -17.92 3.20
CA GLY A 429 -35.42 -16.61 2.62
C GLY A 429 -36.02 -16.72 1.21
N GLY A 430 -36.60 -15.63 0.73
CA GLY A 430 -37.25 -15.53 -0.58
C GLY A 430 -37.84 -14.14 -0.80
N ASN A 431 -38.68 -13.98 -1.82
CA ASN A 431 -39.35 -12.70 -2.11
C ASN A 431 -40.50 -12.45 -1.11
N ALA A 432 -40.18 -11.83 0.02
CA ALA A 432 -41.06 -11.61 1.18
C ALA A 432 -41.46 -12.88 1.95
N GLN A 433 -40.63 -13.93 1.90
CA GLN A 433 -40.66 -15.06 2.82
C GLN A 433 -39.33 -15.16 3.54
N GLY A 434 -39.32 -15.64 4.77
CA GLY A 434 -38.05 -15.91 5.45
C GLY A 434 -38.21 -16.31 6.91
N PHE A 435 -37.09 -16.70 7.49
CA PHE A 435 -36.95 -16.98 8.91
C PHE A 435 -36.12 -15.86 9.54
N HIS A 436 -36.79 -14.88 10.13
CA HIS A 436 -36.16 -13.67 10.65
C HIS A 436 -36.52 -13.43 12.12
N PHE A 437 -35.52 -13.50 12.99
CA PHE A 437 -35.60 -13.14 14.40
C PHE A 437 -34.59 -12.03 14.66
N PRO A 438 -35.05 -10.79 14.97
CA PRO A 438 -34.15 -9.69 15.17
C PRO A 438 -33.13 -9.96 16.28
N LEU A 439 -31.84 -9.75 15.98
CA LEU A 439 -30.79 -9.81 16.99
C LEU A 439 -30.91 -8.64 17.98
N LEU A 440 -30.38 -8.85 19.17
CA LEU A 440 -30.39 -7.87 20.27
C LEU A 440 -29.05 -7.17 20.39
N LYS A 441 -29.06 -5.93 20.89
CA LYS A 441 -27.84 -5.20 21.25
C LYS A 441 -27.01 -6.04 22.22
N GLY A 442 -25.71 -6.13 21.98
CA GLY A 442 -24.80 -6.91 22.82
C GLY A 442 -24.79 -8.43 22.55
N THR A 443 -25.53 -8.91 21.53
CA THR A 443 -25.45 -10.30 21.07
C THR A 443 -24.08 -10.53 20.41
N GLU A 444 -23.40 -11.61 20.77
CA GLU A 444 -22.18 -12.02 20.07
C GLU A 444 -22.54 -12.77 18.79
N VAL A 445 -21.86 -12.41 17.72
CA VAL A 445 -22.05 -12.97 16.38
C VAL A 445 -20.73 -13.39 15.77
N LEU A 446 -20.79 -14.37 14.88
CA LEU A 446 -19.69 -14.75 14.01
C LEU A 446 -19.84 -14.04 12.67
N LEU A 447 -18.77 -13.35 12.27
CA LEU A 447 -18.64 -12.74 10.96
C LEU A 447 -17.83 -13.64 10.05
N THR A 448 -18.35 -13.86 8.85
CA THR A 448 -17.59 -14.37 7.71
C THR A 448 -17.32 -13.22 6.73
N PHE A 449 -16.43 -13.44 5.77
CA PHE A 449 -15.95 -12.40 4.85
C PHE A 449 -16.01 -12.94 3.42
N GLU A 450 -16.69 -12.23 2.53
CA GLU A 450 -16.82 -12.66 1.14
C GLU A 450 -15.44 -12.72 0.47
N GLU A 451 -15.08 -13.90 -0.06
CA GLU A 451 -13.74 -14.17 -0.62
C GLU A 451 -12.58 -13.92 0.38
N GLY A 452 -12.88 -13.92 1.68
CA GLY A 452 -11.95 -13.54 2.74
C GLY A 452 -11.64 -12.04 2.79
N ASN A 453 -12.37 -11.19 2.08
CA ASN A 453 -12.08 -9.76 2.01
C ASN A 453 -12.53 -9.03 3.30
N PRO A 454 -11.62 -8.35 4.03
CA PRO A 454 -11.96 -7.62 5.25
C PRO A 454 -13.01 -6.52 5.06
N ASP A 455 -13.15 -5.97 3.85
CA ASP A 455 -14.13 -4.92 3.51
C ASP A 455 -15.56 -5.46 3.34
N LEU A 456 -15.75 -6.79 3.28
CA LEU A 456 -17.03 -7.44 2.99
C LEU A 456 -17.48 -8.42 4.09
N PRO A 457 -17.72 -7.95 5.33
CA PRO A 457 -18.23 -8.79 6.39
C PRO A 457 -19.71 -9.19 6.16
N VAL A 458 -20.06 -10.39 6.60
CA VAL A 458 -21.44 -10.92 6.66
C VAL A 458 -21.62 -11.62 8.01
N ILE A 459 -22.70 -11.33 8.72
CA ILE A 459 -23.04 -12.06 9.94
C ILE A 459 -23.52 -13.46 9.55
N GLN A 460 -22.77 -14.48 9.96
CA GLN A 460 -23.08 -15.87 9.66
C GLN A 460 -24.06 -16.48 10.68
N SER A 461 -23.84 -16.22 11.96
CA SER A 461 -24.64 -16.80 13.05
C SER A 461 -24.43 -16.06 14.37
N THR A 462 -25.30 -16.31 15.34
CA THR A 462 -25.08 -15.96 16.75
C THR A 462 -24.32 -17.07 17.46
N ILE A 463 -23.62 -16.74 18.55
CA ILE A 463 -22.97 -17.72 19.40
C ILE A 463 -23.23 -17.41 20.89
N PRO A 464 -23.59 -18.40 21.72
CA PRO A 464 -23.74 -18.20 23.15
C PRO A 464 -22.41 -17.92 23.85
N ASN A 465 -22.45 -17.14 24.92
CA ASN A 465 -21.29 -16.87 25.77
C ASN A 465 -21.72 -16.74 27.25
N ALA A 466 -20.79 -16.40 28.15
CA ALA A 466 -21.07 -16.29 29.58
C ALA A 466 -22.15 -15.25 29.93
N LYS A 467 -22.28 -14.18 29.13
CA LYS A 467 -23.29 -13.13 29.28
C LYS A 467 -24.62 -13.53 28.63
N ASN A 468 -24.56 -14.17 27.46
CA ASN A 468 -25.69 -14.62 26.66
C ASN A 468 -25.71 -16.15 26.62
N GLN A 469 -26.22 -16.78 27.69
CA GLN A 469 -26.18 -18.23 27.84
C GLN A 469 -27.18 -18.94 26.93
N ASN A 470 -26.85 -20.17 26.53
CA ASN A 470 -27.78 -21.02 25.80
C ASN A 470 -28.92 -21.46 26.72
N ILE A 471 -30.16 -21.38 26.21
CA ILE A 471 -31.38 -21.80 26.92
C ILE A 471 -31.53 -23.33 26.98
N VAL A 472 -30.84 -24.06 26.11
CA VAL A 472 -30.72 -25.53 26.15
C VAL A 472 -29.32 -25.87 26.65
N ASN A 473 -29.25 -26.68 27.71
CA ASN A 473 -28.02 -27.03 28.39
C ASN A 473 -28.09 -28.45 29.00
N ASP A 474 -27.12 -28.81 29.83
CA ASP A 474 -27.03 -30.10 30.52
C ASP A 474 -28.20 -30.40 31.47
N GLN A 475 -28.92 -29.37 31.93
CA GLN A 475 -30.14 -29.51 32.74
C GLN A 475 -31.39 -29.73 31.89
N THR A 476 -31.36 -29.40 30.60
CA THR A 476 -32.49 -29.49 29.67
C THR A 476 -32.12 -30.14 28.32
N PRO A 477 -31.42 -31.29 28.30
CA PRO A 477 -30.77 -31.80 27.09
C PRO A 477 -31.73 -32.31 26.00
N TYR A 478 -32.99 -32.61 26.36
CA TYR A 478 -34.03 -33.08 25.42
C TYR A 478 -34.94 -31.96 24.91
N ARG A 479 -34.65 -30.71 25.28
CA ARG A 479 -35.49 -29.57 24.95
C ARG A 479 -35.08 -28.95 23.62
N ASN A 480 -36.01 -28.82 22.70
CA ASN A 480 -35.88 -28.01 21.49
C ASN A 480 -36.77 -26.78 21.65
N THR A 481 -36.22 -25.57 21.63
CA THR A 481 -37.02 -24.37 21.96
C THR A 481 -36.68 -23.17 21.09
N LEU A 482 -37.71 -22.35 20.84
CA LEU A 482 -37.63 -21.02 20.25
C LEU A 482 -38.25 -20.05 21.24
N LYS A 483 -37.49 -19.04 21.67
CA LYS A 483 -37.94 -18.03 22.64
C LYS A 483 -37.69 -16.62 22.14
N THR A 484 -38.70 -15.77 22.22
CA THR A 484 -38.60 -14.35 21.85
C THR A 484 -38.33 -13.45 23.05
N VAL A 485 -37.98 -12.18 22.80
CA VAL A 485 -37.71 -11.16 23.83
C VAL A 485 -38.88 -10.96 24.80
N SER A 486 -40.13 -11.03 24.30
CA SER A 486 -41.31 -10.88 25.14
C SER A 486 -41.62 -12.12 26.00
N GLY A 487 -40.85 -13.19 25.84
CA GLY A 487 -41.04 -14.46 26.52
C GLY A 487 -42.04 -15.40 25.84
N ALA A 488 -42.47 -15.12 24.60
CA ALA A 488 -43.20 -16.10 23.81
C ALA A 488 -42.27 -17.28 23.48
N GLU A 489 -42.74 -18.50 23.70
CA GLU A 489 -41.92 -19.70 23.58
C GLU A 489 -42.65 -20.84 22.88
N ILE A 490 -41.96 -21.53 21.98
CA ILE A 490 -42.36 -22.82 21.41
C ILE A 490 -41.36 -23.85 21.89
N VAL A 491 -41.83 -24.92 22.53
CA VAL A 491 -41.00 -25.99 23.10
C VAL A 491 -41.45 -27.31 22.51
N MET A 492 -40.50 -28.13 22.05
CA MET A 492 -40.70 -29.54 21.77
C MET A 492 -39.76 -30.30 22.71
N ASP A 493 -40.30 -31.00 23.69
CA ASP A 493 -39.55 -31.76 24.68
C ASP A 493 -39.58 -33.25 24.29
N ASP A 494 -38.39 -33.82 24.10
CA ASP A 494 -38.20 -35.23 23.73
C ASP A 494 -37.83 -36.11 24.93
N THR A 495 -38.01 -35.63 26.16
CA THR A 495 -37.73 -36.40 27.38
C THR A 495 -38.50 -37.72 27.34
N PRO A 496 -37.82 -38.89 27.45
CA PRO A 496 -38.48 -40.18 27.37
C PRO A 496 -39.62 -40.34 28.38
N GLY A 497 -40.84 -40.60 27.90
CA GLY A 497 -42.03 -40.77 28.74
C GLY A 497 -42.70 -39.45 29.13
N ASN A 498 -42.24 -38.31 28.60
CA ASN A 498 -42.83 -36.99 28.78
C ASN A 498 -42.75 -36.16 27.50
N GLN A 499 -42.90 -36.79 26.33
CA GLN A 499 -42.78 -36.10 25.06
C GLN A 499 -43.99 -35.21 24.79
N HIS A 500 -43.75 -33.92 24.59
CA HIS A 500 -44.83 -32.96 24.35
C HIS A 500 -44.34 -31.73 23.59
N ILE A 501 -45.28 -31.03 22.96
CA ILE A 501 -45.10 -29.72 22.36
C ILE A 501 -45.86 -28.70 23.20
N CYS A 502 -45.20 -27.63 23.65
CA CYS A 502 -45.77 -26.57 24.45
C CYS A 502 -45.61 -25.21 23.76
N LEU A 503 -46.69 -24.44 23.67
CA LEU A 503 -46.70 -23.04 23.24
C LEU A 503 -47.01 -22.15 24.45
N ARG A 504 -46.11 -21.22 24.81
CA ARG A 504 -46.26 -20.35 25.99
C ARG A 504 -46.21 -18.88 25.61
N ILE A 505 -47.22 -18.11 26.02
CA ILE A 505 -47.26 -16.64 25.85
C ILE A 505 -47.97 -16.02 27.06
N GLY A 506 -47.33 -15.09 27.77
CA GLY A 506 -47.98 -14.25 28.78
C GLY A 506 -48.71 -15.02 29.90
N GLY A 507 -48.19 -16.19 30.29
CA GLY A 507 -48.78 -17.05 31.33
C GLY A 507 -49.84 -18.04 30.83
N VAL A 508 -50.17 -18.03 29.54
CA VAL A 508 -51.02 -19.05 28.90
C VAL A 508 -50.14 -20.11 28.26
N SER A 509 -50.46 -21.39 28.47
CA SER A 509 -49.83 -22.53 27.81
C SER A 509 -50.83 -23.39 27.04
N ILE A 510 -50.42 -23.85 25.86
CA ILE A 510 -51.11 -24.91 25.11
C ILE A 510 -50.12 -26.06 25.00
N GLU A 511 -50.51 -27.24 25.51
CA GLU A 511 -49.68 -28.44 25.50
C GLU A 511 -50.35 -29.53 24.66
N MET A 512 -49.55 -30.22 23.84
CA MET A 512 -49.98 -31.28 22.94
C MET A 512 -48.96 -32.43 23.00
N GLY A 513 -49.38 -33.62 23.43
CA GLY A 513 -48.50 -34.79 23.60
C GLY A 513 -49.13 -35.81 24.55
N ASP A 514 -48.51 -36.98 24.70
CA ASP A 514 -48.91 -37.99 25.68
C ASP A 514 -48.58 -37.48 27.08
N ILE A 515 -49.49 -36.70 27.65
CA ILE A 515 -49.39 -36.22 29.03
C ILE A 515 -49.85 -37.31 30.00
N ASP A 516 -50.59 -38.32 29.54
CA ASP A 516 -50.94 -39.54 30.29
C ASP A 516 -51.51 -40.60 29.32
N LEU A 517 -50.84 -41.76 29.18
CA LEU A 517 -51.44 -43.04 28.78
C LEU A 517 -51.03 -44.15 29.74
#